data_AF-A0A9D4KMY7-F1
#
_entry.id   AF-A0A9D4KMY7-F1
#
_cell.length_a   1.000
_cell.length_b   1.000
_cell.length_c   1.000
_cell.angle_alpha   90.00
_cell.angle_beta   90.00
_cell.angle_gamma   90.00
#
_symmetry.space_group_name_H-M   'P 1'
#
loop_
_entity.id
_entity.type
_entity.pdbx_description
1 polymer ?
#
loop_
_entity_poly.entity_id
_entity_poly.type
_entity_poly.pdbx_seq_one_letter_code
_entity_poly.pdbx_strand_id
1 'polypeptide(L)'
;MRGQGTQIYTKLFNSESSYGILPRWKKLFETVDLRNNDIQAVPDKAFGDLPKLYNVDLFGIILFNNSISFVNDSAFLGLENTRVVVDLGDNYLTTIPQALRILRHIEV
;
A
#
# COMPACT_ATOMS: atom_id res chain seq x y z
N MET A 1 -11.63 2.18 26.68
CA MET A 1 -11.17 0.83 26.27
C MET A 1 -10.14 1.03 25.18
N ARG A 2 -8.93 0.53 25.41
CA ARG A 2 -7.67 0.97 24.77
C ARG A 2 -7.54 0.49 23.32
N GLY A 3 -6.79 1.26 22.54
CA GLY A 3 -6.67 1.22 21.10
C GLY A 3 -6.11 -0.08 20.53
N GLN A 4 -6.75 -0.53 19.46
CA GLN A 4 -6.24 -1.55 18.54
C GLN A 4 -5.58 -0.95 17.29
N GLY A 5 -5.72 0.37 17.06
CA GLY A 5 -5.10 1.05 15.91
C GLY A 5 -3.57 1.13 15.95
N THR A 6 -2.95 0.96 17.12
CA THR A 6 -1.49 1.10 17.29
C THR A 6 -0.71 -0.19 17.00
N GLN A 7 -1.35 -1.37 17.07
CA GLN A 7 -0.64 -2.65 17.00
C GLN A 7 -0.25 -3.10 15.59
N ILE A 8 -0.98 -2.65 14.55
CA ILE A 8 -0.63 -2.94 13.15
C ILE A 8 0.70 -2.24 12.80
N TYR A 9 0.88 -1.01 13.29
CA TYR A 9 2.13 -0.27 13.10
C TYR A 9 3.31 -0.94 13.82
N THR A 10 3.14 -1.42 15.06
CA THR A 10 4.27 -1.95 15.85
C THR A 10 4.88 -3.24 15.29
N LYS A 11 4.13 -4.03 14.52
CA LYS A 11 4.62 -5.32 13.99
C LYS A 11 5.58 -5.16 12.80
N LEU A 12 5.61 -4.00 12.14
CA LEU A 12 6.44 -3.72 10.96
C LEU A 12 7.88 -3.28 11.30
N PHE A 13 8.20 -2.99 12.56
CA PHE A 13 9.44 -2.28 12.92
C PHE A 13 10.60 -3.15 13.48
N ASN A 14 10.41 -4.44 13.74
CA ASN A 14 11.32 -5.20 14.62
C ASN A 14 12.19 -6.30 14.00
N SER A 15 12.39 -6.36 12.68
CA SER A 15 13.37 -7.32 12.12
C SER A 15 14.27 -6.69 11.06
N GLU A 16 15.47 -6.30 11.52
CA GLU A 16 16.79 -6.62 10.93
C GLU A 16 17.78 -5.43 10.92
N SER A 17 18.62 -5.40 11.95
CA SER A 17 20.06 -5.13 11.86
C SER A 17 20.71 -6.28 11.08
N SER A 18 21.66 -6.13 10.16
CA SER A 18 22.90 -5.36 10.25
C SER A 18 23.69 -5.49 8.95
N TYR A 19 23.87 -4.42 8.15
CA TYR A 19 25.03 -4.12 7.27
C TYR A 19 24.83 -2.69 6.68
N GLY A 20 25.82 -1.79 6.80
CA GLY A 20 25.98 -0.55 6.00
C GLY A 20 24.77 0.39 5.86
N ILE A 21 24.62 1.32 6.82
CA ILE A 21 23.41 2.11 7.10
C ILE A 21 23.12 3.24 6.09
N LEU A 22 22.14 3.03 5.21
CA LEU A 22 21.08 4.03 5.01
C LEU A 22 19.88 3.55 5.82
N PRO A 23 19.25 4.40 6.66
CA PRO A 23 18.09 3.96 7.42
C PRO A 23 17.02 3.43 6.48
N ARG A 24 16.74 2.14 6.58
CA ARG A 24 15.76 1.40 5.76
C ARG A 24 14.39 2.10 5.75
N TRP A 25 14.08 2.90 6.78
CA TRP A 25 12.87 3.72 6.85
C TRP A 25 12.78 4.79 5.74
N LYS A 26 13.88 5.44 5.33
CA LYS A 26 13.84 6.40 4.21
C LYS A 26 13.47 5.74 2.87
N LYS A 27 13.78 4.44 2.73
CA LYS A 27 13.48 3.63 1.53
C LYS A 27 12.13 2.89 1.62
N LEU A 28 11.54 2.79 2.82
CA LEU A 28 10.24 2.14 3.04
C LEU A 28 9.05 3.06 2.78
N PHE A 29 9.23 4.39 2.85
CA PHE A 29 8.12 5.32 2.61
C PHE A 29 7.77 5.49 1.12
N GLU A 30 8.60 4.98 0.22
CA GLU A 30 8.32 4.95 -1.22
C GLU A 30 7.47 3.73 -1.60
N THR A 31 7.38 2.68 -0.77
CA THR A 31 6.60 1.49 -1.14
C THR A 31 5.88 0.89 0.06
N VAL A 32 4.55 0.83 -0.04
CA VAL A 32 3.70 0.14 0.92
C VAL A 32 3.69 -1.34 0.56
N ASP A 33 4.39 -2.16 1.35
CA ASP A 33 4.45 -3.61 1.16
C ASP A 33 3.52 -4.32 2.14
N LEU A 34 2.46 -4.93 1.59
CA LEU A 34 1.40 -5.64 2.31
C LEU A 34 1.23 -7.07 1.76
N ARG A 35 2.25 -7.63 1.11
CA ARG A 35 2.18 -8.98 0.54
C ARG A 35 2.01 -10.07 1.61
N ASN A 36 1.43 -11.21 1.23
CA ASN A 36 1.25 -12.39 2.10
C ASN A 36 0.45 -12.10 3.38
N ASN A 37 -0.67 -11.39 3.25
CA ASN A 37 -1.61 -11.15 4.35
C ASN A 37 -3.01 -11.67 3.98
N ASP A 38 -3.95 -11.56 4.91
CA ASP A 38 -5.35 -11.96 4.70
C ASP A 38 -6.25 -10.76 4.36
N ILE A 39 -5.75 -9.79 3.59
CA ILE A 39 -6.54 -8.61 3.20
C ILE A 39 -7.62 -9.07 2.24
N GLN A 40 -8.89 -8.74 2.55
CA GLN A 40 -10.05 -9.16 1.75
C GLN A 40 -10.62 -8.05 0.87
N ALA A 41 -10.36 -6.79 1.24
CA ALA A 41 -10.85 -5.64 0.52
C ALA A 41 -9.92 -4.42 0.68
N VAL A 42 -9.90 -3.56 -0.34
CA VAL A 42 -9.24 -2.25 -0.28
C VAL A 42 -10.31 -1.15 -0.13
N PRO A 43 -10.38 -0.46 1.02
CA PRO A 43 -11.41 0.53 1.30
C PRO A 43 -11.12 1.88 0.62
N ASP A 44 -12.08 2.79 0.71
CA ASP A 44 -11.94 4.18 0.26
C ASP A 44 -10.72 4.87 0.86
N LYS A 45 -9.99 5.61 0.01
CA LYS A 45 -8.85 6.45 0.39
C LYS A 45 -7.77 5.72 1.21
N ALA A 46 -7.60 4.42 1.00
CA ALA A 46 -6.68 3.57 1.77
C ALA A 46 -5.23 4.09 1.76
N PHE A 47 -4.80 4.74 0.68
CA PHE A 47 -3.40 5.14 0.48
C PHE A 47 -3.20 6.64 0.18
N GLY A 48 -4.27 7.39 -0.04
CA GLY A 48 -4.24 8.77 -0.55
C GLY A 48 -3.53 9.79 0.33
N ASP A 49 -3.57 9.59 1.64
CA ASP A 49 -2.99 10.52 2.60
C ASP A 49 -1.52 10.24 2.91
N LEU A 50 -1.00 9.07 2.52
CA LEU A 50 0.37 8.65 2.84
C LEU A 50 1.44 9.60 2.28
N PRO A 51 1.40 10.04 1.01
CA PRO A 51 2.41 10.97 0.47
C PRO A 51 2.48 12.28 1.24
N LYS A 52 1.31 12.82 1.64
CA LYS A 52 1.20 14.09 2.37
C LYS A 52 1.63 13.96 3.82
N LEU A 53 1.21 12.89 4.50
CA LEU A 53 1.46 12.70 5.92
C LEU A 53 2.94 12.49 6.21
N TYR A 54 3.64 11.79 5.31
CA TYR A 54 5.05 11.45 5.49
C TYR A 54 5.99 12.29 4.62
N ASN A 55 5.46 13.23 3.83
CA ASN A 55 6.20 14.06 2.89
C ASN A 55 7.12 13.23 1.99
N VAL A 56 6.53 12.22 1.33
CA VAL A 56 7.20 11.19 0.56
C VAL A 56 6.53 10.98 -0.79
N ASP A 57 7.31 10.59 -1.79
CA ASP A 57 6.79 10.14 -3.07
C ASP A 57 6.50 8.64 -3.01
N LEU A 58 5.23 8.26 -3.09
CA LEU A 58 4.82 6.85 -3.08
C LEU A 58 5.04 6.25 -4.47
N PHE A 59 5.97 5.32 -4.56
CA PHE A 59 6.35 4.59 -5.77
C PHE A 59 5.62 3.24 -5.93
N GLY A 60 5.21 2.58 -4.84
CA GLY A 60 4.64 1.24 -4.93
C GLY A 60 3.61 0.91 -3.85
N ILE A 61 2.61 0.11 -4.22
CA ILE A 61 1.64 -0.52 -3.32
C ILE A 61 1.61 -2.00 -3.69
N ILE A 62 2.19 -2.84 -2.85
CA ILE A 62 2.31 -4.28 -3.08
C ILE A 62 1.29 -5.01 -2.22
N LEU A 63 0.26 -5.56 -2.86
CA LEU A 63 -0.84 -6.33 -2.26
C LEU A 63 -0.82 -7.80 -2.74
N PHE A 64 0.30 -8.25 -3.29
CA PHE A 64 0.49 -9.60 -3.81
C PHE A 64 0.17 -10.69 -2.78
N ASN A 65 -0.45 -11.80 -3.20
CA ASN A 65 -0.81 -12.94 -2.36
C ASN A 65 -1.62 -12.51 -1.13
N ASN A 66 -2.83 -12.04 -1.40
CA ASN A 66 -3.84 -11.71 -0.41
C ASN A 66 -5.18 -12.34 -0.82
N SER A 67 -6.24 -12.10 -0.04
CA SER A 67 -7.59 -12.59 -0.34
C SER A 67 -8.49 -11.50 -0.93
N ILE A 68 -7.93 -10.51 -1.64
CA ILE A 68 -8.69 -9.33 -2.07
C ILE A 68 -9.69 -9.74 -3.14
N SER A 69 -10.96 -9.58 -2.84
CA SER A 69 -12.07 -9.81 -3.77
C SER A 69 -12.78 -8.52 -4.17
N PHE A 70 -12.50 -7.41 -3.46
CA PHE A 70 -13.14 -6.12 -3.68
C PHE A 70 -12.18 -4.95 -3.48
N VAL A 71 -12.21 -3.99 -4.41
CA VAL A 71 -11.47 -2.71 -4.32
C VAL A 71 -12.47 -1.60 -4.59
N ASN A 72 -12.62 -0.67 -3.65
CA ASN A 72 -13.55 0.44 -3.83
C ASN A 72 -13.01 1.42 -4.90
N ASP A 73 -13.92 2.00 -5.69
CA ASP A 73 -13.63 2.98 -6.75
C ASP A 73 -12.79 4.17 -6.26
N SER A 74 -12.91 4.57 -4.99
CA SER A 74 -12.12 5.68 -4.42
C SER A 74 -10.90 5.22 -3.61
N ALA A 75 -10.50 3.95 -3.72
CA ALA A 75 -9.39 3.37 -2.94
C ALA A 75 -8.07 4.14 -3.08
N PHE A 76 -7.77 4.64 -4.29
CA PHE A 76 -6.52 5.33 -4.62
C PHE A 76 -6.68 6.85 -4.76
N LEU A 77 -7.81 7.42 -4.32
CA LEU A 77 -8.04 8.87 -4.36
C LEU A 77 -6.95 9.60 -3.57
N GLY A 78 -6.35 10.63 -4.15
CA GLY A 78 -5.17 11.34 -3.62
C GLY A 78 -3.84 10.94 -4.27
N LEU A 79 -3.82 9.89 -5.10
CA LEU A 79 -2.64 9.42 -5.85
C LEU A 79 -2.73 9.72 -7.35
N GLU A 80 -3.63 10.61 -7.77
CA GLU A 80 -3.95 10.84 -9.20
C GLU A 80 -2.74 11.35 -10.01
N ASN A 81 -1.85 12.07 -9.36
CA ASN A 81 -0.64 12.63 -9.97
C ASN A 81 0.62 11.86 -9.58
N THR A 82 0.47 10.73 -8.88
CA THR A 82 1.58 9.93 -8.39
C THR A 82 1.90 8.84 -9.41
N ARG A 83 3.19 8.65 -9.72
CA ARG A 83 3.65 7.49 -10.47
C ARG A 83 3.84 6.35 -9.48
N VAL A 84 2.84 5.47 -9.42
CA VAL A 84 2.77 4.38 -8.45
C VAL A 84 2.53 3.05 -9.15
N VAL A 85 3.30 2.05 -8.77
CA VAL A 85 3.10 0.65 -9.16
C VAL A 85 2.11 0.02 -8.18
N VAL A 86 1.08 -0.67 -8.68
CA VAL A 86 0.11 -1.36 -7.82
C VAL A 86 0.12 -2.84 -8.20
N ASP A 87 0.65 -3.68 -7.32
CA ASP A 87 0.67 -5.13 -7.51
C ASP A 87 -0.50 -5.77 -6.76
N LEU A 88 -1.49 -6.25 -7.50
CA LEU A 88 -2.66 -6.99 -7.00
C LEU A 88 -2.61 -8.48 -7.39
N GLY A 89 -1.43 -9.00 -7.76
CA GLY A 89 -1.26 -10.40 -8.16
C GLY A 89 -1.64 -11.38 -7.05
N ASP A 90 -2.03 -12.59 -7.44
CA ASP A 90 -2.42 -13.66 -6.49
C ASP A 90 -3.49 -13.19 -5.48
N ASN A 91 -4.62 -12.74 -6.02
CA ASN A 91 -5.81 -12.29 -5.27
C ASN A 91 -7.08 -12.87 -5.93
N TYR A 92 -8.24 -12.64 -5.33
CA TYR A 92 -9.54 -13.15 -5.81
C TYR A 92 -10.33 -12.13 -6.65
N LEU A 93 -9.64 -11.20 -7.30
CA LEU A 93 -10.28 -10.21 -8.18
C LEU A 93 -10.73 -10.87 -9.49
N THR A 94 -12.04 -10.81 -9.76
CA THR A 94 -12.63 -11.33 -11.01
C THR A 94 -12.63 -10.31 -12.15
N THR A 95 -12.37 -9.05 -11.84
CA THR A 95 -12.39 -7.92 -12.79
C THR A 95 -11.31 -6.92 -12.43
N ILE A 96 -10.84 -6.16 -13.43
CA ILE A 96 -9.93 -5.04 -13.21
C ILE A 96 -10.67 -3.93 -12.42
N PRO A 97 -10.18 -3.51 -11.23
CA PRO A 97 -10.82 -2.46 -10.45
C PRO A 97 -10.87 -1.11 -11.17
N GLN A 98 -12.04 -0.45 -11.14
CA GLN A 98 -12.19 0.91 -11.70
C GLN A 98 -11.28 1.93 -11.00
N ALA A 99 -10.98 1.67 -9.72
CA ALA A 99 -10.10 2.49 -8.90
C ALA A 99 -8.69 2.69 -9.51
N LEU A 100 -8.23 1.79 -10.39
CA LEU A 100 -6.92 1.94 -11.04
C LEU A 100 -6.93 3.02 -12.13
N ARG A 101 -8.10 3.42 -12.65
CA ARG A 101 -8.21 4.38 -13.77
C ARG A 101 -7.78 5.79 -13.43
N ILE A 102 -7.81 6.16 -12.14
CA ILE A 102 -7.40 7.50 -11.70
C ILE A 102 -5.87 7.65 -11.64
N LEU A 103 -5.14 6.53 -11.68
CA LEU A 103 -3.68 6.53 -11.67
C LEU A 103 -3.17 6.83 -13.08
N ARG A 104 -2.51 7.98 -13.24
CA ARG A 104 -2.06 8.47 -14.57
C ARG A 104 -0.88 7.70 -15.15
N HIS A 105 -0.15 6.97 -14.33
CA HIS A 105 1.01 6.19 -14.73
C HIS A 105 0.99 4.85 -14.01
N ILE A 106 0.25 3.90 -14.56
CA ILE A 106 0.21 2.52 -14.06
C ILE A 106 1.22 1.67 -14.85
N GLU A 107 2.16 1.05 -14.14
CA GLU A 107 2.93 -0.08 -14.61
C GLU A 107 2.30 -1.32 -13.96
N VAL A 108 1.73 -2.20 -14.79
CA VAL A 108 1.05 -3.45 -14.40
C VAL A 108 1.92 -4.64 -14.75
#